data_AF-A0A7J6U5F0-F1
#
_entry.id   AF-A0A7J6U5F0-F1
#
_cell.length_a   1.000
_cell.length_b   1.000
_cell.length_c   1.000
_cell.angle_alpha   90.00
_cell.angle_beta   90.00
_cell.angle_gamma   90.00
#
_symmetry.space_group_name_H-M   'P 1'
#
loop_
_entity.id
_entity.type
_entity.pdbx_description
1 polymer ?
#
loop_
_entity_poly.entity_id
_entity_poly.type
_entity_poly.pdbx_seq_one_letter_code
_entity_poly.pdbx_strand_id
1 'polypeptide(L)'
;IKCLRELQRGRPSTAGVGDWAIETVLEAEGLLVERVLCRAARGRRSPLIKASDEKAAWDAFKVEFSKHDCMVVHFNNHYALVFAFRERRGIQQILTARKGQRPRDWVDWEEVIGAVTRWRGYGILGISQMSNMTSVPS
;
A
#
# COMPACT_ATOMS: atom_id res chain seq x y z
N ILE A 1 -5.64 4.09 23.87
CA ILE A 1 -5.31 3.87 22.43
C ILE A 1 -3.96 4.52 22.14
N LYS A 2 -2.98 3.81 21.58
CA LYS A 2 -1.61 4.33 21.30
C LYS A 2 -1.64 5.55 20.36
N CYS A 3 -2.50 5.53 19.34
CA CYS A 3 -2.78 6.66 18.45
C CYS A 3 -3.19 7.93 19.22
N LEU A 4 -4.16 7.82 20.16
CA LEU A 4 -4.63 8.96 20.94
C LEU A 4 -3.49 9.63 21.74
N ARG A 5 -2.59 8.83 22.34
CA ARG A 5 -1.43 9.35 23.07
C ARG A 5 -0.42 10.07 22.16
N GLU A 6 -0.18 9.53 20.96
CA GLU A 6 0.72 10.13 19.97
C GLU A 6 0.17 11.44 19.37
N LEU A 7 -1.16 11.59 19.31
CA LEU A 7 -1.83 12.81 18.86
C LEU A 7 -1.99 13.87 19.95
N GLN A 8 -1.83 13.51 21.23
CA GLN A 8 -1.97 14.43 22.37
C GLN A 8 -0.64 14.97 22.91
N ARG A 9 0.52 14.56 22.36
CA ARG A 9 1.83 15.06 22.79
C ARG A 9 2.13 16.46 22.22
N GLY A 10 3.04 17.20 22.86
CA GLY A 10 3.38 18.59 22.45
C GLY A 10 3.91 18.77 21.01
N ARG A 11 4.26 17.68 20.32
CA ARG A 11 4.46 17.62 18.87
C ARG A 11 3.69 16.42 18.32
N PRO A 12 2.40 16.54 18.01
CA PRO A 12 1.59 15.40 17.62
C PRO A 12 2.13 14.74 16.35
N SER A 13 1.96 13.42 16.23
CA SER A 13 2.37 12.69 15.03
C SER A 13 1.38 11.62 14.63
N THR A 14 1.10 11.59 13.33
CA THR A 14 0.27 10.58 12.67
C THR A 14 1.08 9.36 12.21
N ALA A 15 2.41 9.39 12.31
CA ALA A 15 3.29 8.31 11.84
C ALA A 15 3.06 6.99 12.61
N GLY A 16 2.61 7.06 13.87
CA GLY A 16 2.23 5.89 14.65
C GLY A 16 0.87 5.29 14.27
N VAL A 17 0.04 6.06 13.55
CA VAL A 17 -1.25 5.65 13.03
C VAL A 17 -1.03 4.96 11.68
N GLY A 18 -0.47 5.67 10.71
CA GLY A 18 -0.24 5.17 9.35
C GLY A 18 -1.51 4.55 8.76
N ASP A 19 -1.33 3.43 8.07
CA ASP A 19 -2.40 2.65 7.44
C ASP A 19 -3.35 1.93 8.42
N TRP A 20 -3.05 1.93 9.73
CA TRP A 20 -3.75 1.10 10.72
C TRP A 20 -5.25 1.37 10.82
N ALA A 21 -5.67 2.63 10.71
CA ALA A 21 -7.08 2.98 10.79
C ALA A 21 -7.86 2.44 9.59
N ILE A 22 -7.25 2.46 8.40
CA ILE A 22 -7.84 1.91 7.18
C ILE A 22 -7.89 0.39 7.27
N GLU A 23 -6.78 -0.25 7.66
CA GLU A 23 -6.71 -1.70 7.91
C GLU A 23 -7.85 -2.14 8.86
N THR A 24 -7.97 -1.48 10.01
CA THR A 24 -8.97 -1.84 11.03
C THR A 24 -10.40 -1.71 10.53
N VAL A 25 -10.72 -0.64 9.81
CA VAL A 25 -12.09 -0.42 9.30
C VAL A 25 -12.41 -1.43 8.20
N LEU A 26 -11.51 -1.65 7.24
CA LEU A 26 -11.74 -2.61 6.16
C LEU A 26 -11.84 -4.05 6.67
N GLU A 27 -10.99 -4.44 7.64
CA GLU A 27 -11.08 -5.76 8.27
C GLU A 27 -12.40 -5.93 9.04
N ALA A 28 -12.92 -4.88 9.69
CA ALA A 28 -14.23 -4.90 10.35
C ALA A 28 -15.40 -5.04 9.37
N GLU A 29 -15.25 -4.56 8.12
CA GLU A 29 -16.19 -4.78 7.01
C GLU A 29 -16.05 -6.17 6.36
N GLY A 30 -15.21 -7.06 6.91
CA GLY A 30 -15.02 -8.42 6.41
C GLY A 30 -14.11 -8.51 5.19
N LEU A 31 -13.27 -7.51 4.94
CA LEU A 31 -12.26 -7.54 3.88
C LEU A 31 -10.92 -8.05 4.42
N LEU A 32 -10.18 -8.77 3.59
CA LEU A 32 -8.79 -9.09 3.85
C LEU A 32 -7.92 -7.89 3.45
N VAL A 33 -7.04 -7.45 4.34
CA VAL A 33 -6.06 -6.40 4.07
C VAL A 33 -4.64 -6.91 4.31
N GLU A 34 -3.82 -6.86 3.26
CA GLU A 34 -2.42 -7.26 3.28
C GLU A 34 -1.50 -6.09 2.97
N ARG A 35 -0.38 -6.00 3.68
CA ARG A 35 0.67 -5.03 3.37
C ARG A 35 1.51 -5.60 2.26
N VAL A 36 1.31 -5.11 1.04
CA VAL A 36 2.04 -5.56 -0.13
C VAL A 36 3.48 -5.05 -0.06
N LEU A 37 3.65 -3.75 0.16
CA LEU A 37 4.96 -3.12 0.23
C LEU A 37 4.94 -2.00 1.27
N CYS A 38 5.78 -2.07 2.30
CA CYS A 38 5.94 -0.98 3.26
C CYS A 38 7.31 -1.04 3.93
N ARG A 39 7.73 0.05 4.56
CA ARG A 39 8.86 -0.03 5.49
C ARG A 39 8.50 -0.96 6.65
N ALA A 40 9.32 -2.00 6.87
CA ALA A 40 9.11 -2.94 7.98
C ALA A 40 8.97 -2.21 9.32
N ALA A 41 7.88 -2.49 10.04
CA ALA A 41 7.57 -1.92 11.35
C ALA A 41 7.56 -3.04 12.40
N ARG A 42 8.23 -2.82 13.54
CA ARG A 42 8.25 -3.79 14.64
C ARG A 42 6.82 -4.09 15.14
N GLY A 43 6.47 -5.37 15.21
CA GLY A 43 5.23 -5.86 15.80
C GLY A 43 3.98 -5.71 14.92
N ARG A 44 4.13 -5.39 13.62
CA ARG A 44 3.05 -5.46 12.62
C ARG A 44 3.33 -6.58 11.62
N ARG A 45 2.29 -7.03 10.88
CA ARG A 45 2.45 -8.00 9.78
C ARG A 45 3.55 -7.51 8.83
N SER A 46 4.47 -8.41 8.49
CA SER A 46 5.53 -8.14 7.52
C SER A 46 4.94 -7.86 6.15
N PRO A 47 5.54 -6.96 5.34
CA PRO A 47 5.10 -6.78 3.98
C PRO A 47 5.39 -8.03 3.13
N LEU A 48 4.54 -8.30 2.14
CA LEU A 48 4.72 -9.40 1.18
C LEU A 48 5.99 -9.20 0.33
N ILE A 49 6.27 -7.95 -0.02
CA ILE A 49 7.42 -7.54 -0.82
C ILE A 49 8.43 -6.81 0.07
N LYS A 50 9.69 -7.26 0.01
CA LYS A 50 10.82 -6.55 0.63
C LYS A 50 11.40 -5.55 -0.37
N ALA A 51 11.42 -4.27 0.00
CA ALA A 51 11.93 -3.18 -0.83
C ALA A 51 13.47 -3.12 -0.95
N SER A 52 14.19 -4.24 -0.71
CA SER A 52 15.66 -4.26 -0.74
C SER A 52 16.25 -4.30 -2.15
N ASP A 53 15.44 -4.67 -3.15
CA ASP A 53 15.78 -4.67 -4.58
C ASP A 53 14.57 -4.13 -5.35
N GLU A 54 14.75 -3.01 -6.06
CA GLU A 54 13.68 -2.32 -6.78
C GLU A 54 13.12 -3.16 -7.94
N LYS A 55 13.99 -3.87 -8.68
CA LYS A 55 13.58 -4.69 -9.82
C LYS A 55 12.83 -5.93 -9.33
N ALA A 56 13.35 -6.59 -8.31
CA ALA A 56 12.64 -7.71 -7.69
C ALA A 56 11.31 -7.27 -7.06
N ALA A 57 11.27 -6.06 -6.48
CA ALA A 57 10.04 -5.51 -5.92
C ALA A 57 9.00 -5.21 -7.01
N TRP A 58 9.40 -4.76 -8.19
CA TRP A 58 8.50 -4.56 -9.32
C TRP A 58 7.90 -5.88 -9.84
N ASP A 59 8.73 -6.91 -10.01
CA ASP A 59 8.26 -8.22 -10.45
C ASP A 59 7.27 -8.83 -9.44
N ALA A 60 7.57 -8.72 -8.14
CA ALA A 60 6.66 -9.14 -7.09
C ALA A 60 5.37 -8.29 -7.05
N PHE A 61 5.47 -6.98 -7.31
CA PHE A 61 4.30 -6.10 -7.36
C PHE A 61 3.30 -6.52 -8.43
N LYS A 62 3.75 -6.89 -9.63
CA LYS A 62 2.87 -7.39 -10.71
C LYS A 62 2.10 -8.65 -10.30
N VAL A 63 2.77 -9.56 -9.59
CA VAL A 63 2.16 -10.78 -9.06
C VAL A 63 1.09 -10.45 -8.04
N GLU A 64 1.40 -9.62 -7.04
CA GLU A 64 0.43 -9.25 -6.01
C GLU A 64 -0.74 -8.42 -6.58
N PHE A 65 -0.47 -7.53 -7.55
CA PHE A 65 -1.53 -6.74 -8.21
C PHE A 65 -2.61 -7.62 -8.85
N SER A 66 -2.24 -8.83 -9.28
CA SER A 66 -3.16 -9.77 -9.91
C SER A 66 -3.95 -10.63 -8.91
N LYS A 67 -3.58 -10.62 -7.62
CA LYS A 67 -4.21 -11.43 -6.56
C LYS A 67 -5.24 -10.68 -5.74
N HIS A 68 -5.16 -9.35 -5.75
CA HIS A 68 -6.03 -8.48 -4.95
C HIS A 68 -7.13 -7.87 -5.80
N ASP A 69 -8.32 -7.69 -5.21
CA ASP A 69 -9.44 -7.04 -5.89
C ASP A 69 -9.17 -5.55 -6.11
N CYS A 70 -8.45 -4.91 -5.18
CA CYS A 70 -7.88 -3.59 -5.41
C CYS A 70 -6.60 -3.35 -4.60
N MET A 71 -5.83 -2.34 -5.03
CA MET A 71 -4.66 -1.85 -4.31
C MET A 71 -4.76 -0.37 -4.00
N VAL A 72 -4.30 0.00 -2.81
CA VAL A 72 -4.22 1.38 -2.35
C VAL A 72 -2.78 1.71 -2.01
N VAL A 73 -2.26 2.81 -2.53
CA VAL A 73 -0.95 3.36 -2.16
C VAL A 73 -1.14 4.57 -1.24
N HIS A 74 -0.35 4.61 -0.17
CA HIS A 74 -0.28 5.76 0.73
C HIS A 74 0.84 6.71 0.28
N PHE A 75 0.45 7.82 -0.33
CA PHE A 75 1.34 8.94 -0.66
C PHE A 75 1.34 9.99 0.44
N ASN A 76 2.21 11.00 0.30
CA ASN A 76 2.23 12.12 1.24
C ASN A 76 0.85 12.79 1.31
N ASN A 77 0.22 12.75 2.48
CA ASN A 77 -1.09 13.36 2.78
C ASN A 77 -2.30 12.85 1.98
N HIS A 78 -2.22 11.70 1.30
CA HIS A 78 -3.39 11.09 0.64
C HIS A 78 -3.20 9.60 0.35
N TYR A 79 -4.33 8.90 0.28
CA TYR A 79 -4.41 7.52 -0.22
C TYR A 79 -4.96 7.54 -1.65
N ALA A 80 -4.42 6.68 -2.50
CA ALA A 80 -4.83 6.61 -3.89
C ALA A 80 -4.98 5.15 -4.34
N LEU A 81 -6.02 4.87 -5.13
CA LEU A 81 -6.19 3.58 -5.78
C LEU A 81 -5.14 3.41 -6.89
N VAL A 82 -4.67 2.17 -7.05
CA VAL A 82 -3.86 1.76 -8.19
C VAL A 82 -4.76 1.07 -9.20
N PHE A 83 -4.84 1.62 -10.41
CA PHE A 83 -5.77 1.16 -11.45
C PHE A 83 -5.11 0.25 -12.47
N ALA A 84 -3.82 0.45 -12.73
CA ALA A 84 -3.05 -0.34 -13.69
C ALA A 84 -1.55 -0.18 -13.43
N PHE A 85 -0.75 -0.95 -14.15
CA PHE A 85 0.69 -0.79 -14.25
C PHE A 85 1.17 -0.93 -15.69
N ARG A 86 2.36 -0.41 -16.00
CA ARG A 86 2.99 -0.59 -17.32
C ARG A 86 4.51 -0.59 -17.22
N GLU A 87 5.12 -1.20 -18.23
CA GLU A 87 6.54 -1.07 -18.53
C GLU A 87 6.68 -0.52 -19.95
N ARG A 88 7.30 0.65 -20.12
CA ARG A 88 7.49 1.25 -21.45
C ARG A 88 8.87 1.87 -21.56
N ARG A 89 9.65 1.42 -22.55
CA ARG A 89 11.02 1.92 -22.80
C ARG A 89 11.92 1.83 -21.56
N GLY A 90 11.79 0.75 -20.78
CA GLY A 90 12.55 0.53 -19.55
C GLY A 90 12.02 1.30 -18.33
N ILE A 91 10.95 2.08 -18.46
CA ILE A 91 10.35 2.81 -17.34
C ILE A 91 9.16 2.03 -16.79
N GLN A 92 9.18 1.77 -15.48
CA GLN A 92 8.14 1.07 -14.72
C GLN A 92 7.22 2.10 -14.06
N GLN A 93 5.91 2.00 -14.28
CA GLN A 93 4.95 3.00 -13.78
C GLN A 93 3.63 2.37 -13.35
N ILE A 94 2.99 2.98 -12.36
CA ILE A 94 1.62 2.65 -11.96
C ILE A 94 0.66 3.77 -12.36
N LEU A 95 -0.55 3.42 -12.77
CA LEU A 95 -1.63 4.36 -12.99
C LEU A 95 -2.38 4.56 -11.68
N THR A 96 -2.40 5.79 -11.18
CA THR A 96 -3.07 6.13 -9.93
C THR A 96 -3.74 7.51 -10.03
N ALA A 97 -4.60 7.83 -9.07
CA ALA A 97 -5.22 9.15 -8.96
C ALA A 97 -4.43 9.99 -7.96
N ARG A 98 -3.75 11.05 -8.41
CA ARG A 98 -3.19 12.05 -7.50
C ARG A 98 -4.34 12.83 -6.82
N LYS A 99 -4.08 13.39 -5.64
CA LYS A 99 -5.08 14.10 -4.81
C LYS A 99 -5.94 15.08 -5.63
N GLY A 100 -7.25 14.85 -5.66
CA GLY A 100 -8.22 15.74 -6.32
C GLY A 100 -8.28 15.62 -7.85
N GLN A 101 -7.58 14.64 -8.43
CA GLN A 101 -7.51 14.45 -9.89
C GLN A 101 -8.14 13.11 -10.30
N ARG A 102 -8.65 13.04 -11.54
CA ARG A 102 -9.08 11.76 -12.16
C ARG A 102 -7.85 10.89 -12.42
N PRO A 103 -7.97 9.55 -12.51
CA PRO A 103 -6.85 8.66 -12.81
C PRO A 103 -6.28 8.96 -14.20
N ARG A 104 -5.20 9.74 -14.26
CA ARG A 104 -4.51 10.11 -15.51
C ARG A 104 -3.00 10.01 -15.40
N ASP A 105 -2.48 9.97 -14.18
CA ASP A 105 -1.06 10.07 -13.94
C ASP A 105 -0.44 8.68 -13.86
N TRP A 106 0.49 8.43 -14.76
CA TRP A 106 1.44 7.34 -14.64
C TRP A 106 2.56 7.81 -13.74
N VAL A 107 2.63 7.24 -12.55
CA VAL A 107 3.62 7.57 -11.52
C VAL A 107 4.75 6.54 -11.58
N ASP A 108 5.98 7.02 -11.57
CA ASP A 108 7.17 6.18 -11.67
C ASP A 108 7.28 5.27 -10.45
N TRP A 109 7.69 4.03 -10.68
CA TRP A 109 7.84 3.05 -9.61
C TRP A 109 8.87 3.48 -8.57
N GLU A 110 9.94 4.15 -8.99
CA GLU A 110 10.95 4.74 -8.11
C GLU A 110 10.33 5.78 -7.14
N GLU A 111 9.41 6.64 -7.62
CA GLU A 111 8.67 7.61 -6.78
C GLU A 111 7.82 6.86 -5.73
N VAL A 112 7.14 5.79 -6.16
CA VAL A 112 6.29 4.97 -5.30
C VAL A 112 7.10 4.27 -4.21
N ILE A 113 8.15 3.53 -4.58
CA ILE A 113 9.05 2.87 -3.63
C ILE A 113 9.67 3.88 -2.68
N GLY A 114 10.20 4.99 -3.21
CA GLY A 114 10.79 6.06 -2.41
C GLY A 114 9.80 6.62 -1.38
N ALA A 115 8.53 6.80 -1.74
CA ALA A 115 7.50 7.28 -0.83
C ALA A 115 7.21 6.27 0.30
N VAL A 116 6.94 5.00 -0.04
CA VAL A 116 6.48 3.99 0.94
C VAL A 116 7.59 3.42 1.81
N THR A 117 8.86 3.52 1.38
CA THR A 117 10.02 3.07 2.16
C THR A 117 10.57 4.17 3.07
N ARG A 118 10.40 5.45 2.71
CA ARG A 118 10.89 6.59 3.50
C ARG A 118 10.13 6.75 4.82
N TRP A 119 8.80 6.69 4.79
CA TRP A 119 7.96 7.00 5.93
C TRP A 119 7.48 5.75 6.66
N ARG A 120 7.58 5.76 8.00
CA ARG A 120 7.01 4.69 8.82
C ARG A 120 5.49 4.78 8.79
N GLY A 121 4.84 3.67 8.45
CA GLY A 121 3.39 3.56 8.41
C GLY A 121 2.76 3.89 7.06
N TYR A 122 3.58 4.16 6.03
CA TYR A 122 3.13 4.24 4.64
C TYR A 122 3.34 2.89 3.98
N GLY A 123 2.49 2.55 3.02
CA GLY A 123 2.58 1.32 2.28
C GLY A 123 1.69 1.26 1.07
N ILE A 124 1.81 0.14 0.36
CA ILE A 124 0.82 -0.38 -0.58
C ILE A 124 0.03 -1.45 0.17
N LEU A 125 -1.29 -1.29 0.19
CA LEU A 125 -2.24 -2.24 0.75
C LEU A 125 -2.91 -3.00 -0.39
N GLY A 126 -2.92 -4.32 -0.31
CA GLY A 126 -3.74 -5.20 -1.12
C GLY A 126 -5.04 -5.51 -0.36
N ILE A 127 -6.17 -5.40 -1.04
CA ILE A 127 -7.49 -5.58 -0.44
C ILE A 127 -8.25 -6.63 -1.26
N SER A 128 -8.80 -7.62 -0.57
CA SER A 128 -9.57 -8.70 -1.19
C SER A 128 -10.84 -9.02 -0.40
N GLN A 129 -11.89 -9.46 -1.09
CA GLN A 129 -13.07 -10.09 -0.50
C GLN A 129 -12.64 -11.40 0.18
N MET A 130 -13.08 -11.65 1.42
CA MET A 130 -12.75 -12.91 2.11
C MET A 130 -13.30 -14.16 1.40
N SER A 131 -14.35 -14.02 0.58
CA SER A 131 -14.94 -15.12 -0.19
C SER A 131 -14.03 -15.65 -1.32
N ASN A 132 -13.13 -14.83 -1.87
CA ASN A 132 -12.30 -15.19 -3.02
C ASN A 132 -11.14 -16.16 -2.70
N MET A 133 -10.92 -16.52 -1.43
CA MET A 133 -9.89 -17.50 -1.04
C MET A 133 -10.36 -18.95 -1.02
N THR A 134 -11.67 -19.21 -1.18
CA THR A 134 -12.21 -20.59 -1.17
C THR A 134 -12.33 -21.23 -2.55
N SER A 135 -12.03 -20.50 -3.62
CA SER A 135 -12.10 -20.99 -5.00
C SER A 135 -10.72 -21.08 -5.64
N VAL A 136 -9.85 -21.94 -5.10
CA VAL A 136 -8.73 -22.50 -5.87
C VAL A 136 -9.07 -23.96 -6.10
N PRO A 137 -9.38 -24.41 -7.34
CA PRO A 137 -9.54 -25.83 -7.62
C PRO A 137 -8.21 -26.54 -7.36
N SER A 138 -8.30 -27.69 -6.69
CA SER A 138 -7.20 -28.61 -6.41
C SER A 138 -6.56 -29.15 -7.68
#